data_AF-A0A3N5URA1-F1
#
_entry.id   AF-A0A3N5URA1-F1
#
_cell.length_a   1.000
_cell.length_b   1.000
_cell.length_c   1.000
_cell.angle_alpha   90.00
_cell.angle_beta   90.00
_cell.angle_gamma   90.00
#
_symmetry.space_group_name_H-M   'P 1'
#
loop_
_entity.id
_entity.type
_entity.pdbx_description
1 polymer ?
#
loop_
_entity_poly.entity_id
_entity_poly.type
_entity_poly.pdbx_seq_one_letter_code
_entity_poly.pdbx_strand_id
1 'polypeptide(L)'
;MTGMNKRLRIGHLSTQKSLVGITIIISLSWLVVMCHYDFFQEAYAQIQNQSVQTSIPDLKSPRVAYLTDGRFSDAGWGAFAYNAGQEIISKYGYEVSFLDNVSISNIETTLKSYAVKDYDIIIAQGYEWGDPVIKVAKEYPDIKFV
;
A
#
# COMPACT_ATOMS: atom_id res chain seq x y z
N MET A 1 39.93 -55.39 43.06
CA MET A 1 39.33 -54.04 43.12
C MET A 1 39.33 -53.38 41.73
N THR A 2 38.60 -53.96 40.75
CA THR A 2 38.77 -53.57 39.33
C THR A 2 37.45 -53.31 38.59
N GLY A 3 36.30 -53.40 39.29
CA GLY A 3 34.96 -53.26 38.70
C GLY A 3 34.32 -51.86 38.78
N MET A 4 34.69 -51.04 39.78
CA MET A 4 34.04 -49.73 40.01
C MET A 4 34.46 -48.66 38.98
N ASN A 5 35.71 -48.68 38.49
CA ASN A 5 36.21 -47.67 37.55
C ASN A 5 35.66 -47.80 36.13
N LYS A 6 35.13 -48.97 35.73
CA LYS A 6 34.50 -49.15 34.41
C LYS A 6 33.10 -48.52 34.35
N ARG A 7 32.29 -48.64 35.41
CA ARG A 7 30.90 -48.13 35.44
C ARG A 7 30.83 -46.60 35.35
N LEU A 8 31.73 -45.88 36.04
CA LEU A 8 31.81 -44.41 35.98
C LEU A 8 32.25 -43.91 34.60
N ARG A 9 33.23 -44.60 33.98
CA ARG A 9 33.73 -44.24 32.64
C ARG A 9 32.68 -44.48 31.54
N ILE A 10 31.88 -45.55 31.67
CA ILE A 10 30.77 -45.86 30.74
C ILE A 10 29.63 -44.83 30.87
N GLY A 11 29.33 -44.36 32.08
CA GLY A 11 28.34 -43.30 32.31
C GLY A 11 28.74 -41.97 31.64
N HIS A 12 29.98 -41.52 31.84
CA HIS A 12 30.52 -40.31 31.21
C HIS A 12 30.54 -40.42 29.67
N LEU A 13 30.93 -41.58 29.14
CA LEU A 13 30.91 -41.84 27.69
C LEU A 13 29.47 -41.85 27.12
N SER A 14 28.48 -42.30 27.89
CA SER A 14 27.07 -42.26 27.48
C SER A 14 26.54 -40.83 27.43
N THR A 15 26.81 -40.02 28.46
CA THR A 15 26.38 -38.62 28.52
C THR A 15 27.06 -37.78 27.43
N GLN A 16 28.34 -38.02 27.15
CA GLN A 16 29.08 -37.32 26.09
C GLN A 16 28.53 -37.63 24.69
N LYS A 17 28.12 -38.88 24.43
CA LYS A 17 27.50 -39.29 23.16
C LYS A 17 26.13 -38.63 22.96
N SER A 18 25.31 -38.57 24.01
CA SER A 18 24.01 -37.89 23.96
C SER A 18 24.14 -36.39 23.71
N LEU A 19 25.14 -35.74 24.34
CA LEU A 19 25.39 -34.30 24.15
C LEU A 19 25.81 -33.98 22.72
N VAL A 20 26.73 -34.77 22.15
CA VAL A 20 27.15 -34.62 20.74
C VAL A 20 25.96 -34.81 19.79
N GLY A 21 25.12 -35.82 20.04
CA GLY A 21 23.91 -36.05 19.25
C GLY A 21 22.95 -34.86 19.26
N ILE A 22 22.69 -34.27 20.43
CA ILE A 22 21.81 -33.10 20.57
C ILE A 22 22.38 -31.88 19.83
N THR A 23 23.69 -31.63 19.94
CA THR A 23 24.32 -30.50 19.24
C THR A 23 24.24 -30.63 17.72
N ILE A 24 24.38 -31.85 17.19
CA ILE A 24 24.24 -32.13 15.75
C ILE A 24 22.80 -31.86 15.30
N ILE A 25 21.80 -32.35 16.04
CA ILE A 25 20.37 -32.13 15.72
C ILE A 25 20.05 -30.64 15.69
N ILE A 26 20.47 -29.88 16.70
CA ILE A 26 20.24 -28.44 16.75
C ILE A 26 20.89 -27.75 15.55
N SER A 27 22.15 -28.08 15.24
CA SER A 27 22.85 -27.48 14.09
C SER A 27 22.16 -27.78 12.74
N LEU A 28 21.65 -29.00 12.56
CA LEU A 28 20.89 -29.39 11.37
C LEU A 28 19.55 -28.65 11.30
N SER A 29 18.85 -28.46 12.42
CA SER A 29 17.62 -27.67 12.46
C SER A 29 17.87 -26.21 12.06
N TRP A 30 18.96 -25.59 12.52
CA TRP A 30 19.33 -24.23 12.10
C TRP A 30 19.70 -24.15 10.62
N LEU A 31 20.40 -25.17 10.09
CA LEU A 31 20.74 -25.25 8.66
C LEU A 31 19.47 -25.34 7.79
N VAL A 32 18.48 -26.12 8.21
CA VAL A 32 17.19 -26.25 7.51
C VAL A 32 16.41 -24.93 7.55
N VAL A 33 16.40 -24.20 8.67
CA VAL A 33 15.74 -22.89 8.75
C VAL A 33 16.40 -21.88 7.82
N MET A 34 17.74 -21.85 7.77
CA MET A 34 18.48 -20.97 6.85
C MET A 34 18.25 -21.34 5.39
N CYS A 35 18.25 -22.63 5.05
CA CYS A 35 17.97 -23.10 3.70
C CYS A 35 16.54 -22.73 3.24
N HIS A 36 15.56 -22.72 4.15
CA HIS A 36 14.22 -22.24 3.82
C HIS A 36 14.19 -20.72 3.63
N TYR A 37 14.95 -19.96 4.41
CA TYR A 37 15.00 -18.50 4.30
C TYR A 37 15.45 -18.03 2.91
N ASP A 38 16.54 -18.62 2.38
CA ASP A 38 17.06 -18.28 1.05
C ASP A 38 16.06 -18.61 -0.07
N PHE A 39 15.41 -19.78 0.01
CA PHE A 39 14.36 -20.18 -0.94
C PHE A 39 13.14 -19.25 -0.90
N PHE A 40 12.73 -18.82 0.30
CA PHE A 40 11.65 -17.85 0.43
C PHE A 40 12.04 -16.49 -0.16
N GLN A 41 13.27 -16.02 0.05
CA GLN A 41 13.73 -14.75 -0.52
C GLN A 41 13.72 -14.75 -2.06
N GLU A 42 14.17 -15.85 -2.68
CA GLU A 42 14.07 -16.00 -4.13
C GLU A 42 12.61 -16.00 -4.61
N ALA A 43 11.70 -16.70 -3.92
CA ALA A 43 10.28 -16.71 -4.25
C ALA A 43 9.62 -15.32 -4.08
N TYR A 44 9.95 -14.58 -3.02
CA TYR A 44 9.46 -13.21 -2.79
C TYR A 44 9.92 -12.25 -3.90
N ALA A 45 11.17 -12.35 -4.33
CA ALA A 45 11.71 -11.54 -5.42
C ALA A 45 11.00 -11.81 -6.75
N GLN A 46 10.63 -13.06 -7.05
CA GLN A 46 9.88 -13.41 -8.26
C GLN A 46 8.46 -12.84 -8.26
N ILE A 47 7.76 -12.85 -7.12
CA ILE A 47 6.39 -12.32 -7.00
C ILE A 47 6.36 -10.80 -7.26
N GLN A 48 7.34 -10.05 -6.76
CA GLN A 48 7.46 -8.61 -7.02
C GLN A 48 7.75 -8.31 -8.49
N ASN A 49 8.62 -9.10 -9.14
CA ASN A 49 8.99 -8.87 -10.52
C ASN A 49 7.85 -9.20 -11.51
N GLN A 50 6.99 -10.16 -11.17
CA GLN A 50 5.85 -10.54 -12.00
C GLN A 50 4.68 -9.53 -11.92
N SER A 51 4.52 -8.80 -10.80
CA SER A 51 3.58 -7.66 -10.74
C SER A 51 4.04 -6.44 -11.55
N VAL A 52 5.31 -6.37 -11.96
CA VAL A 52 5.88 -5.24 -12.70
C VAL A 52 5.82 -5.42 -14.22
N GLN A 53 5.59 -6.63 -14.73
CA GLN A 53 5.62 -6.91 -16.18
C GLN A 53 4.26 -7.04 -16.87
N THR A 54 3.18 -6.55 -16.25
CA THR A 54 1.90 -6.32 -16.96
C THR A 54 1.51 -4.84 -16.97
N SER A 55 2.47 -3.92 -16.92
CA SER A 55 2.21 -2.50 -17.15
C SER A 55 2.33 -2.19 -18.64
N ILE A 56 1.18 -1.91 -19.26
CA ILE A 56 1.04 -1.11 -20.48
C ILE A 56 1.99 0.11 -20.39
N PRO A 57 2.71 0.48 -21.45
CA PRO A 57 3.85 1.40 -21.40
C PRO A 57 3.48 2.73 -20.73
N ASP A 58 4.24 3.10 -19.70
CA ASP A 58 4.27 4.43 -19.06
C ASP A 58 2.90 5.11 -18.87
N LEU A 59 1.93 4.39 -18.30
CA LEU A 59 0.69 5.00 -17.84
C LEU A 59 0.95 5.63 -16.47
N LYS A 60 1.41 6.90 -16.45
CA LYS A 60 1.49 7.72 -15.24
C LYS A 60 0.16 7.58 -14.47
N SER A 61 0.24 7.29 -13.17
CA SER A 61 -0.95 7.19 -12.31
C SER A 61 -1.80 8.47 -12.45
N PRO A 62 -3.11 8.36 -12.72
CA PRO A 62 -3.97 9.53 -12.88
C PRO A 62 -3.91 10.46 -11.66
N ARG A 63 -3.84 11.76 -11.92
CA ARG A 63 -3.91 12.81 -10.90
C ARG A 63 -5.36 13.24 -10.75
N VAL A 64 -5.86 13.15 -9.53
CA VAL A 64 -7.24 13.44 -9.19
C VAL A 64 -7.30 14.66 -8.29
N ALA A 65 -8.18 15.60 -8.60
CA ALA A 65 -8.60 16.63 -7.65
C ALA A 65 -10.00 16.31 -7.12
N TYR A 66 -10.17 16.26 -5.81
CA TYR A 66 -11.45 16.06 -5.14
C TYR A 66 -11.86 17.37 -4.47
N LEU A 67 -12.92 17.98 -4.99
CA LEU A 67 -13.38 19.31 -4.60
C LEU A 67 -14.80 19.22 -4.02
N THR A 68 -15.07 19.92 -2.92
CA THR A 68 -16.41 20.01 -2.34
C THR A 68 -16.65 21.34 -1.62
N ASP A 69 -17.92 21.73 -1.52
CA ASP A 69 -18.40 22.85 -0.73
C ASP A 69 -18.61 22.49 0.76
N GLY A 70 -18.75 21.19 1.06
CA GLY A 70 -18.79 20.66 2.43
C GLY A 70 -17.44 20.78 3.15
N ARG A 71 -17.41 20.57 4.46
CA ARG A 71 -16.17 20.59 5.27
C ARG A 71 -15.72 19.18 5.56
N PHE A 72 -14.46 18.83 5.34
CA PHE A 72 -13.97 17.48 5.69
C PHE A 72 -14.06 17.19 7.19
N SER A 73 -14.06 18.23 8.02
CA SER A 73 -14.27 18.12 9.46
C SER A 73 -15.73 17.98 9.88
N ASP A 74 -16.69 18.08 8.96
CA ASP A 74 -18.09 17.83 9.27
C ASP A 74 -18.32 16.34 9.55
N ALA A 75 -19.44 15.99 10.17
CA ALA A 75 -19.79 14.59 10.44
C ALA A 75 -20.66 13.99 9.33
N GLY A 76 -20.57 14.53 8.11
CA GLY A 76 -21.50 14.22 7.02
C GLY A 76 -20.88 14.43 5.65
N TRP A 77 -21.38 15.45 4.93
CA TRP A 77 -21.15 15.60 3.49
C TRP A 77 -19.66 15.69 3.11
N GLY A 78 -18.90 16.56 3.77
CA GLY A 78 -17.46 16.67 3.52
C GLY A 78 -16.68 15.48 4.07
N ALA A 79 -17.06 14.92 5.22
CA ALA A 79 -16.43 13.67 5.68
C ALA A 79 -16.58 12.53 4.66
N PHE A 80 -17.73 12.40 4.00
CA PHE A 80 -17.92 11.42 2.93
C PHE A 80 -17.03 11.70 1.71
N ALA A 81 -16.87 12.95 1.32
CA ALA A 81 -15.95 13.36 0.24
C ALA A 81 -14.51 12.94 0.55
N TYR A 82 -14.04 13.24 1.77
CA TYR A 82 -12.70 12.89 2.21
C TYR A 82 -12.50 11.36 2.20
N ASN A 83 -13.41 10.62 2.83
CA ASN A 83 -13.34 9.16 2.88
C ASN A 83 -13.36 8.53 1.48
N ALA A 84 -14.18 9.05 0.56
CA ALA A 84 -14.20 8.59 -0.82
C ALA A 84 -12.85 8.81 -1.53
N GLY A 85 -12.22 9.97 -1.36
CA GLY A 85 -10.89 10.19 -1.91
C GLY A 85 -9.81 9.32 -1.25
N GLN A 86 -9.89 9.08 0.05
CA GLN A 86 -8.98 8.14 0.74
C GLN A 86 -9.13 6.71 0.20
N GLU A 87 -10.36 6.28 -0.11
CA GLU A 87 -10.62 4.99 -0.76
C GLU A 87 -10.02 4.92 -2.17
N ILE A 88 -10.02 6.03 -2.92
CA ILE A 88 -9.36 6.10 -4.24
C ILE A 88 -7.85 5.86 -4.09
N ILE A 89 -7.22 6.53 -3.12
CA ILE A 89 -5.78 6.34 -2.83
C ILE A 89 -5.52 4.88 -2.45
N SER A 90 -6.28 4.35 -1.50
CA SER A 90 -6.08 3.00 -0.96
C SER A 90 -6.26 1.90 -2.00
N LYS A 91 -7.28 2.00 -2.85
CA LYS A 91 -7.64 0.96 -3.82
C LYS A 91 -6.86 1.01 -5.12
N TYR A 92 -6.51 2.22 -5.58
CA TYR A 92 -5.95 2.42 -6.91
C TYR A 92 -4.55 3.05 -6.91
N GLY A 93 -4.07 3.55 -5.77
CA GLY A 93 -2.75 4.20 -5.67
C GLY A 93 -2.67 5.53 -6.43
N TYR A 94 -3.79 6.21 -6.67
CA TYR A 94 -3.81 7.48 -7.40
C TYR A 94 -3.33 8.63 -6.52
N GLU A 95 -2.77 9.66 -7.15
CA GLU A 95 -2.46 10.93 -6.48
C GLU A 95 -3.76 11.73 -6.36
N VAL A 96 -4.26 11.93 -5.14
CA VAL A 96 -5.48 12.69 -4.88
C VAL A 96 -5.16 13.97 -4.13
N SER A 97 -5.47 15.11 -4.74
CA SER A 97 -5.47 16.42 -4.08
C SER A 97 -6.88 16.73 -3.57
N PHE A 98 -6.97 17.29 -2.37
CA PHE A 98 -8.24 17.56 -1.71
C PHE A 98 -8.45 19.06 -1.49
N LEU A 99 -9.70 19.52 -1.67
CA LEU A 99 -10.12 20.86 -1.28
C LEU A 99 -11.57 20.82 -0.77
N ASP A 100 -11.78 21.34 0.43
CA ASP A 100 -13.10 21.47 1.06
C ASP A 100 -13.51 22.93 1.26
N ASN A 101 -14.74 23.12 1.71
CA ASN A 101 -15.29 24.40 2.14
C ASN A 101 -15.20 25.50 1.06
N VAL A 102 -15.34 25.12 -0.21
CA VAL A 102 -15.42 26.05 -1.32
C VAL A 102 -16.78 26.75 -1.28
N SER A 103 -16.79 28.08 -1.17
CA SER A 103 -18.06 28.83 -1.21
C SER A 103 -18.71 28.73 -2.59
N ILE A 104 -20.05 28.69 -2.62
CA ILE A 104 -20.83 28.57 -3.86
C ILE A 104 -20.42 29.61 -4.91
N SER A 105 -20.19 30.87 -4.48
CA SER A 105 -19.74 31.97 -5.35
C SER A 105 -18.38 31.74 -6.01
N ASN A 106 -17.56 30.86 -5.45
CA ASN A 106 -16.18 30.60 -5.88
C ASN A 106 -16.05 29.27 -6.64
N ILE A 107 -17.11 28.48 -6.79
CA ILE A 107 -17.04 27.16 -7.44
C ILE A 107 -16.48 27.26 -8.86
N GLU A 108 -17.04 28.11 -9.73
CA GLU A 108 -16.57 28.22 -11.13
C GLU A 108 -15.10 28.66 -11.21
N THR A 109 -14.71 29.66 -10.40
CA THR A 109 -13.33 30.15 -10.35
C THR A 109 -12.38 29.05 -9.84
N THR A 110 -12.81 28.26 -8.86
CA THR A 110 -12.03 27.14 -8.32
C THR A 110 -11.86 26.06 -9.38
N LEU A 111 -12.93 25.65 -10.06
CA LEU A 111 -12.86 24.68 -11.15
C LEU A 111 -11.88 25.12 -12.24
N LYS A 112 -11.95 26.37 -12.70
CA LYS A 112 -11.00 26.93 -13.68
C LYS A 112 -9.55 26.89 -13.17
N SER A 113 -9.33 27.23 -11.90
CA SER A 113 -7.99 27.19 -11.31
C SER A 113 -7.42 25.78 -11.19
N TYR A 114 -8.27 24.76 -11.05
CA TYR A 114 -7.85 23.37 -11.00
C TYR A 114 -7.71 22.76 -12.39
N ALA A 115 -8.53 23.19 -13.36
CA ALA A 115 -8.46 22.70 -14.74
C ALA A 115 -7.11 23.00 -15.43
N VAL A 116 -6.39 24.04 -14.99
CA VAL A 116 -5.06 24.39 -15.53
C VAL A 116 -3.88 23.72 -14.82
N LYS A 117 -4.12 22.79 -13.87
CA LYS A 117 -3.09 22.18 -13.01
C LYS A 117 -2.69 20.74 -13.44
N ASP A 118 -2.96 20.38 -14.69
CA ASP A 118 -2.65 19.06 -15.26
C ASP A 118 -3.21 17.90 -14.40
N TYR A 119 -4.50 18.00 -14.05
CA TYR A 119 -5.26 16.89 -13.48
C TYR A 119 -5.98 16.13 -14.59
N ASP A 120 -5.94 14.81 -14.50
CA ASP A 120 -6.66 13.93 -15.43
C ASP A 120 -8.14 13.82 -15.05
N ILE A 121 -8.44 13.92 -13.75
CA ILE A 121 -9.79 13.80 -13.19
C ILE A 121 -10.05 14.91 -12.17
N ILE A 122 -11.19 15.58 -12.29
CA ILE A 122 -11.71 16.49 -11.26
C ILE A 122 -13.06 15.96 -10.79
N ILE A 123 -13.13 15.54 -9.53
CA ILE A 123 -14.36 15.13 -8.85
C ILE A 123 -14.92 16.35 -8.13
N ALA A 124 -16.12 16.76 -8.50
CA ALA A 124 -16.78 17.96 -8.00
C ALA A 124 -18.04 17.59 -7.21
N GLN A 125 -17.88 17.34 -5.91
CA GLN A 125 -18.97 16.85 -5.06
C GLN A 125 -19.80 18.00 -4.48
N GLY A 126 -21.04 18.11 -4.98
CA GLY A 126 -22.13 18.91 -4.42
C GLY A 126 -23.15 19.24 -5.50
N TYR A 127 -24.36 19.63 -5.11
CA TYR A 127 -25.43 19.91 -6.08
C TYR A 127 -25.12 21.16 -6.92
N GLU A 128 -24.55 22.16 -6.26
CA GLU A 128 -24.19 23.48 -6.80
C GLU A 128 -23.03 23.43 -7.81
N TRP A 129 -22.35 22.29 -7.92
CA TRP A 129 -21.20 22.11 -8.82
C TRP A 129 -21.60 21.77 -10.26
N GLY A 130 -22.81 21.23 -10.48
CA GLY A 130 -23.22 20.69 -11.79
C GLY A 130 -23.15 21.69 -12.94
N ASP A 131 -23.85 22.82 -12.82
CA ASP A 131 -23.88 23.85 -13.87
C ASP A 131 -22.47 24.47 -14.11
N PRO A 132 -21.70 24.84 -13.07
CA PRO A 132 -20.31 25.28 -13.24
C PRO A 132 -19.42 24.25 -13.94
N VAL A 133 -19.53 22.95 -13.60
CA VAL A 133 -18.75 21.88 -14.23
C VAL A 133 -19.07 21.78 -15.72
N ILE A 134 -20.36 21.80 -16.10
CA ILE A 134 -20.77 21.75 -17.52
C ILE A 134 -20.18 22.92 -18.31
N LYS A 135 -20.08 24.11 -17.69
CA LYS A 135 -19.50 25.28 -18.33
C LYS A 135 -17.99 25.13 -18.51
N VAL A 136 -17.26 24.76 -17.45
CA VAL A 136 -15.80 24.62 -17.48
C VAL A 136 -15.36 23.44 -18.36
N ALA A 137 -16.04 22.31 -18.31
CA ALA A 137 -15.69 21.11 -19.08
C ALA A 137 -15.66 21.34 -20.61
N LYS A 138 -16.42 22.32 -21.12
CA LYS A 138 -16.37 22.71 -22.54
C LYS A 138 -15.04 23.34 -22.94
N GLU A 139 -14.38 24.02 -22.01
CA GLU A 139 -13.06 24.66 -22.22
C GLU A 139 -11.91 23.66 -22.03
N TYR A 140 -12.13 22.58 -21.27
CA TYR A 140 -11.10 21.60 -20.91
C TYR A 140 -11.56 20.16 -21.22
N PRO A 141 -11.68 19.79 -22.51
CA PRO A 141 -12.25 18.50 -22.92
C PRO A 141 -11.39 17.28 -22.56
N ASP A 142 -10.10 17.48 -22.30
CA ASP A 142 -9.16 16.40 -21.96
C ASP A 142 -9.26 15.98 -20.50
N ILE A 143 -9.93 16.77 -19.66
CA ILE A 143 -10.12 16.49 -18.23
C ILE A 143 -11.43 15.75 -18.03
N LYS A 144 -11.39 14.67 -17.25
CA LYS A 144 -12.60 13.96 -16.85
C LYS A 144 -13.23 14.61 -15.62
N PHE A 145 -14.39 15.22 -15.81
CA PHE A 145 -15.20 15.71 -14.69
C PHE A 145 -16.17 14.64 -14.21
N VAL A 146 -16.29 14.50 -12.89
CA VAL A 146 -17.20 13.57 -12.19
C VAL A 146 -18.04 14.32 -11.18
#